data_AF-A0A920CA08-F1
#
_entry.id   AF-A0A920CA08-F1
#
_cell.length_a   1.000
_cell.length_b   1.000
_cell.length_c   1.000
_cell.angle_alpha   90.00
_cell.angle_beta   90.00
_cell.angle_gamma   90.00
#
_symmetry.space_group_name_H-M   'P 1'
#
loop_
_entity.id
_entity.type
_entity.pdbx_description
1 polymer ?
#
loop_
_entity_poly.entity_id
_entity_poly.type
_entity_poly.pdbx_seq_one_letter_code
_entity_poly.pdbx_strand_id
1 'polypeptide(L)'
;MHSSWGVRLLSSSMPSDMFMDSIMLWAVILLILMMIGGYFMIRKFLKVLPKNDGKSKLDWQNHWVESSRHLWTDESKEFLEKLVKPVPGPFRDIAKHSIAAEIGRIALEEGASEVTRDHCIKGYISATPKRDNKFLVAFLNKNQIDYKPYEHLMQK
;
A
#
# COMPACT_ATOMS: atom_id res chain seq x y z
N MET A 1 46.55 -31.17 -61.28
CA MET A 1 46.11 -30.39 -60.11
C MET A 1 44.70 -30.83 -59.75
N HIS A 2 44.55 -31.77 -58.82
CA HIS A 2 43.24 -32.11 -58.24
C HIS A 2 43.35 -31.84 -56.74
N SER A 3 42.86 -30.69 -56.28
CA SER A 3 42.69 -30.44 -54.86
C SER A 3 41.39 -31.11 -54.42
N SER A 4 41.52 -32.18 -53.63
CA SER A 4 40.40 -32.76 -52.91
C SER A 4 40.13 -31.86 -51.70
N TRP A 5 39.08 -31.04 -51.80
CA TRP A 5 38.55 -30.29 -50.67
C TRP A 5 37.81 -31.28 -49.75
N GLY A 6 38.51 -31.78 -48.73
CA GLY A 6 37.89 -32.56 -47.67
C GLY A 6 36.93 -31.68 -46.86
N VAL A 7 35.64 -31.87 -47.05
CA VAL A 7 34.60 -31.28 -46.20
C VAL A 7 34.73 -31.91 -44.81
N ARG A 8 35.30 -31.16 -43.85
CA ARG A 8 35.29 -31.56 -42.43
C ARG A 8 33.87 -31.39 -41.91
N LEU A 9 33.11 -32.48 -41.87
CA LEU A 9 31.85 -32.55 -41.14
C LEU A 9 32.18 -32.33 -39.65
N LEU A 10 31.78 -31.18 -39.12
CA LEU A 10 31.86 -30.89 -37.68
C LEU A 10 30.91 -31.85 -36.97
N SER A 11 31.45 -32.94 -36.41
CA SER A 11 30.70 -33.81 -35.51
C SER A 11 30.46 -33.06 -34.20
N SER A 12 29.22 -32.62 -33.95
CA SER A 12 28.83 -32.10 -32.65
C SER A 12 28.83 -33.23 -31.63
N SER A 13 29.76 -33.23 -30.67
CA SER A 13 29.66 -34.12 -29.51
C SER A 13 28.42 -33.72 -28.70
N MET A 14 27.52 -34.68 -28.46
CA MET A 14 26.34 -34.43 -27.62
C MET A 14 26.80 -34.01 -26.21
N PRO A 15 26.13 -33.03 -25.58
CA PRO A 15 26.45 -32.65 -24.20
C PRO A 15 26.31 -33.86 -23.27
N SER A 16 27.14 -33.94 -22.24
CA SER A 16 27.06 -35.02 -21.25
C SER A 16 25.69 -35.06 -20.58
N ASP A 17 25.16 -36.25 -20.30
CA ASP A 17 23.85 -36.42 -19.65
C ASP A 17 23.74 -35.61 -18.35
N MET A 18 24.80 -35.57 -17.54
CA MET A 18 24.86 -34.80 -16.29
C MET A 18 24.68 -33.28 -16.49
N PHE A 19 25.13 -32.74 -17.64
CA PHE A 19 24.91 -31.34 -18.02
C PHE A 19 23.48 -31.11 -18.48
N MET A 20 22.90 -32.05 -19.24
CA MET A 20 21.52 -32.00 -19.69
C MET A 20 20.52 -32.09 -18.52
N ASP A 21 20.79 -32.97 -17.55
CA ASP A 21 19.99 -33.14 -16.33
C ASP A 21 20.04 -31.88 -15.45
N SER A 22 21.20 -31.23 -15.35
CA SER A 22 21.35 -29.94 -14.65
C SER A 22 20.49 -28.86 -15.30
N ILE A 23 20.49 -28.76 -16.63
CA ILE A 23 19.63 -27.79 -17.35
C ILE A 23 18.16 -28.09 -17.08
N MET A 24 17.74 -29.35 -17.13
CA MET A 24 16.35 -29.73 -16.87
C MET A 24 15.93 -29.39 -15.43
N LEU A 25 16.78 -29.67 -14.45
CA LEU A 25 16.56 -29.32 -13.04
C LEU A 25 16.36 -27.80 -12.88
N TRP A 26 17.25 -26.99 -13.45
CA TRP A 26 17.15 -25.53 -13.36
C TRP A 26 15.91 -24.99 -14.09
N ALA A 27 15.53 -25.57 -15.24
CA ALA A 27 14.32 -25.19 -15.95
C ALA A 27 13.06 -25.40 -15.09
N VAL A 28 12.97 -26.54 -14.40
CA VAL A 28 11.86 -26.84 -13.49
C VAL A 28 11.87 -25.91 -12.28
N ILE A 29 13.03 -25.65 -11.67
CA ILE A 29 13.16 -24.71 -10.54
C ILE A 29 12.69 -23.32 -10.95
N LEU A 30 13.13 -22.80 -12.09
CA LEU A 30 12.73 -21.47 -12.57
C LEU A 30 11.24 -21.40 -12.87
N LEU A 31 10.66 -22.46 -13.46
CA LEU A 31 9.24 -22.53 -13.72
C LEU A 31 8.42 -22.49 -12.41
N ILE A 32 8.83 -23.25 -11.40
CA ILE A 32 8.17 -23.26 -10.08
C ILE A 32 8.28 -21.88 -9.42
N LEU A 33 9.46 -21.26 -9.42
CA LEU A 33 9.66 -19.92 -8.87
C LEU A 33 8.81 -18.87 -9.60
N MET A 34 8.68 -18.97 -10.92
CA MET A 34 7.82 -18.10 -11.72
C MET A 34 6.35 -18.27 -11.34
N MET A 35 5.87 -19.52 -11.18
CA MET A 35 4.49 -19.80 -10.78
C MET A 35 4.19 -19.27 -9.37
N ILE A 36 5.09 -19.49 -8.42
CA ILE A 36 4.95 -18.97 -7.05
C ILE A 36 4.96 -17.44 -7.07
N GLY A 37 5.94 -16.82 -7.75
CA GLY A 37 6.03 -15.36 -7.89
C GLY A 37 4.78 -14.77 -8.53
N GLY A 38 4.28 -15.39 -9.61
CA GLY A 38 3.05 -15.02 -10.28
C GLY A 38 1.84 -15.08 -9.36
N TYR A 39 1.68 -16.17 -8.59
CA TYR A 39 0.58 -16.32 -7.62
C TYR A 39 0.57 -15.18 -6.57
N PHE A 40 1.73 -14.83 -6.00
CA PHE A 40 1.83 -13.73 -5.04
C PHE A 40 1.50 -12.37 -5.67
N MET A 41 2.00 -12.11 -6.88
CA MET A 41 1.75 -10.85 -7.58
C MET A 41 0.29 -10.69 -7.98
N ILE A 42 -0.36 -11.76 -8.49
CA ILE A 42 -1.79 -11.75 -8.81
C ILE A 42 -2.62 -11.51 -7.55
N ARG A 43 -2.36 -12.22 -6.45
CA ARG A 43 -3.09 -12.02 -5.18
C ARG A 43 -2.95 -10.58 -4.65
N LYS A 44 -1.76 -9.99 -4.80
CA LYS A 44 -1.53 -8.58 -4.43
C LYS A 44 -2.26 -7.64 -5.38
N PHE A 45 -2.25 -7.92 -6.68
CA PHE A 45 -2.90 -7.12 -7.72
C PHE A 45 -4.43 -7.11 -7.58
N LEU A 46 -5.06 -8.26 -7.32
CA LEU A 46 -6.51 -8.36 -7.12
C LEU A 46 -7.02 -7.46 -5.97
N LYS A 47 -6.18 -7.12 -4.99
CA LYS A 47 -6.53 -6.20 -3.90
C LYS A 47 -6.52 -4.72 -4.28
N VAL A 48 -5.87 -4.38 -5.40
CA VAL A 48 -5.68 -2.99 -5.88
C VAL A 48 -6.62 -2.67 -7.04
N LEU A 49 -7.33 -3.67 -7.58
CA LEU A 49 -8.33 -3.47 -8.62
C LEU A 49 -9.38 -2.41 -8.20
N PRO A 50 -9.87 -1.61 -9.17
CA PRO A 50 -10.93 -0.66 -8.91
C PRO A 50 -12.14 -1.40 -8.33
N LYS A 51 -12.86 -0.72 -7.43
CA LYS A 51 -14.06 -1.29 -6.81
C LYS A 51 -15.21 -1.29 -7.82
N ASN A 52 -16.40 -1.71 -7.39
CA ASN A 52 -17.60 -1.76 -8.23
C ASN A 52 -17.96 -0.41 -8.89
N ASP A 53 -17.41 0.70 -8.40
CA ASP A 53 -17.58 2.07 -8.90
C ASP A 53 -16.52 2.50 -9.93
N GLY A 54 -15.58 1.63 -10.30
CA GLY A 54 -14.49 1.93 -11.23
C GLY A 54 -13.39 2.81 -10.63
N LYS A 55 -13.49 3.23 -9.37
CA LYS A 55 -12.49 4.07 -8.69
C LYS A 55 -11.63 3.24 -7.74
N SER A 56 -10.35 3.56 -7.68
CA SER A 56 -9.45 2.97 -6.69
C SER A 56 -9.68 3.61 -5.31
N LYS A 57 -9.13 2.97 -4.26
CA LYS A 57 -9.10 3.58 -2.93
C LYS A 57 -8.41 4.96 -2.95
N LEU A 58 -7.36 5.11 -3.77
CA LEU A 58 -6.62 6.35 -3.87
C LEU A 58 -7.44 7.45 -4.53
N ASP A 59 -8.22 7.13 -5.57
CA ASP A 59 -9.08 8.11 -6.26
C ASP A 59 -10.15 8.67 -5.31
N TRP A 60 -10.71 7.82 -4.46
CA TRP A 60 -11.62 8.26 -3.41
C TRP A 60 -10.92 9.13 -2.36
N GLN A 61 -9.69 8.79 -1.98
CA GLN A 61 -8.94 9.64 -1.05
C GLN A 61 -8.71 11.03 -1.63
N ASN A 62 -8.27 11.12 -2.88
CA ASN A 62 -8.08 12.38 -3.58
C ASN A 62 -9.39 13.18 -3.63
N HIS A 63 -10.50 12.52 -3.98
CA HIS A 63 -11.81 13.16 -4.03
C HIS A 63 -12.21 13.79 -2.68
N TRP A 64 -12.03 13.09 -1.56
CA TRP A 64 -12.36 13.62 -0.24
C TRP A 64 -11.42 14.74 0.21
N VAL A 65 -10.13 14.65 -0.10
CA VAL A 65 -9.16 15.72 0.18
C VAL A 65 -9.50 16.99 -0.60
N GLU A 66 -9.81 16.86 -1.90
CA GLU A 66 -10.16 18.00 -2.74
C GLU A 66 -11.49 18.62 -2.33
N SER A 67 -12.50 17.79 -2.09
CA SER A 67 -13.84 18.25 -1.73
C SER A 67 -13.84 18.93 -0.37
N SER A 68 -13.05 18.44 0.60
CA SER A 68 -12.99 19.03 1.95
C SER A 68 -12.04 20.22 2.06
N ARG A 69 -11.24 20.55 1.03
CA ARG A 69 -10.17 21.56 1.11
C ARG A 69 -10.61 22.91 1.70
N HIS A 70 -11.83 23.33 1.41
CA HIS A 70 -12.41 24.58 1.87
C HIS A 70 -12.78 24.59 3.37
N LEU A 71 -12.93 23.41 3.99
CA LEU A 71 -13.27 23.25 5.40
C LEU A 71 -12.05 23.33 6.33
N TRP A 72 -10.82 23.25 5.78
CA TRP A 72 -9.60 23.16 6.57
C TRP A 72 -9.12 24.53 7.07
N THR A 73 -9.23 24.74 8.38
CA THR A 73 -8.63 25.88 9.09
C THR A 73 -7.14 25.62 9.35
N ASP A 74 -6.37 26.68 9.63
CA ASP A 74 -4.93 26.51 9.91
C ASP A 74 -4.68 25.73 11.21
N GLU A 75 -5.55 25.87 12.21
CA GLU A 75 -5.54 25.09 13.44
C GLU A 75 -5.73 23.58 13.17
N SER A 76 -6.65 23.22 12.27
CA SER A 76 -6.90 21.82 11.91
C SER A 76 -5.72 21.19 11.17
N LYS A 77 -5.04 21.97 10.31
CA LYS A 77 -3.83 21.54 9.59
C LYS A 77 -2.66 21.34 10.55
N GLU A 78 -2.46 22.26 11.50
CA GLU A 78 -1.42 22.11 12.52
C GLU A 78 -1.68 20.89 13.41
N PHE A 79 -2.94 20.68 13.78
CA PHE A 79 -3.30 19.50 14.55
C PHE A 79 -3.09 18.20 13.77
N LEU A 80 -3.38 18.17 12.47
CA LEU A 80 -3.04 17.04 11.60
C LEU A 80 -1.53 16.76 11.62
N GLU A 81 -0.67 17.77 11.47
CA GLU A 81 0.79 17.58 11.56
C GLU A 81 1.22 16.92 12.86
N LYS A 82 0.59 17.33 13.98
CA LYS A 82 0.84 16.72 15.29
C LYS A 82 0.45 15.24 15.31
N LEU A 83 -0.69 14.87 14.71
CA LEU A 83 -1.18 13.49 14.68
C LEU A 83 -0.31 12.56 13.81
N VAL A 84 0.33 13.08 12.76
CA VAL A 84 1.19 12.28 11.88
C VAL A 84 2.66 12.23 12.34
N LYS A 85 3.06 13.08 13.30
CA LYS A 85 4.41 13.07 13.90
C LYS A 85 4.96 11.70 14.34
N PRO A 86 4.19 10.77 14.96
CA PRO A 86 4.70 9.46 15.36
C PRO A 86 4.97 8.52 14.17
N VAL A 87 4.52 8.85 12.95
CA VAL A 87 4.72 8.03 11.76
C VAL A 87 6.16 8.16 11.26
N PRO A 88 6.84 7.04 10.91
CA PRO A 88 8.18 7.08 10.33
C PRO A 88 8.21 7.86 9.02
N GLY A 89 9.30 8.59 8.78
CA GLY A 89 9.46 9.52 7.65
C GLY A 89 9.00 8.98 6.29
N PRO A 90 9.45 7.79 5.84
CA PRO A 90 9.09 7.25 4.52
C PRO A 90 7.58 7.01 4.31
N PHE A 91 6.79 6.93 5.38
CA PHE A 91 5.36 6.66 5.33
C PHE A 91 4.51 7.86 5.73
N ARG A 92 5.13 8.95 6.20
CA ARG A 92 4.45 10.10 6.78
C ARG A 92 3.50 10.75 5.79
N ASP A 93 3.93 10.99 4.56
CA ASP A 93 3.12 11.69 3.56
C ASP A 93 1.91 10.86 3.13
N ILE A 94 2.11 9.55 2.95
CA ILE A 94 1.03 8.61 2.61
C ILE A 94 0.03 8.52 3.75
N ALA A 95 0.50 8.45 5.01
CA ALA A 95 -0.35 8.43 6.19
C ALA A 95 -1.13 9.75 6.33
N LYS A 96 -0.44 10.89 6.19
CA LYS A 96 -1.06 12.22 6.24
C LYS A 96 -2.17 12.35 5.22
N HIS A 97 -1.93 11.93 3.97
CA HIS A 97 -2.93 11.96 2.92
C HIS A 97 -4.13 11.06 3.25
N SER A 98 -3.90 9.83 3.71
CA SER A 98 -4.97 8.91 4.08
C SER A 98 -5.80 9.41 5.27
N ILE A 99 -5.16 10.04 6.26
CA ILE A 99 -5.83 10.60 7.43
C ILE A 99 -6.62 11.85 7.02
N ALA A 100 -6.03 12.75 6.22
CA ALA A 100 -6.72 13.94 5.72
C ALA A 100 -7.96 13.59 4.88
N ALA A 101 -7.88 12.57 4.03
CA ALA A 101 -9.01 12.07 3.27
C ALA A 101 -10.15 11.58 4.19
N GLU A 102 -9.82 10.85 5.25
CA GLU A 102 -10.82 10.31 6.18
C GLU A 102 -11.44 11.43 7.04
N ILE A 103 -10.66 12.40 7.50
CA ILE A 103 -11.16 13.59 8.20
C ILE A 103 -12.11 14.37 7.29
N GLY A 104 -11.70 14.60 6.04
CA GLY A 104 -12.51 15.31 5.05
C GLY A 104 -13.82 14.60 4.73
N ARG A 105 -13.78 13.26 4.62
CA ARG A 105 -14.98 12.43 4.45
C ARG A 105 -15.95 12.61 5.62
N ILE A 106 -15.47 12.49 6.86
CA ILE A 106 -16.31 12.61 8.06
C ILE A 106 -16.90 14.03 8.16
N ALA A 107 -16.10 15.07 7.94
CA ALA A 107 -16.57 16.45 8.00
C ALA A 107 -17.65 16.75 6.94
N LEU A 108 -17.49 16.23 5.72
CA LEU A 108 -18.48 16.40 4.65
C LEU A 108 -19.76 15.58 4.91
N GLU A 109 -19.63 14.36 5.44
CA GLU A 109 -20.78 13.52 5.80
C GLU A 109 -21.57 14.07 6.98
N GLU A 110 -20.90 14.67 7.96
CA GLU A 110 -21.53 15.36 9.10
C GLU A 110 -22.09 16.74 8.72
N GLY A 111 -21.83 17.23 7.50
CA GLY A 111 -22.28 18.54 7.03
C GLY A 111 -21.63 19.70 7.77
N ALA A 112 -20.42 19.50 8.29
CA ALA A 112 -19.70 20.50 9.08
C ALA A 112 -19.27 21.70 8.21
N SER A 113 -19.37 22.90 8.74
CA SER A 113 -18.88 24.12 8.09
C SER A 113 -17.35 24.24 8.11
N GLU A 114 -16.69 23.55 9.04
CA GLU A 114 -15.24 23.57 9.21
C GLU A 114 -14.74 22.27 9.87
N VAL A 115 -13.47 21.92 9.61
CA VAL A 115 -12.81 20.78 10.23
C VAL A 115 -12.45 21.13 11.68
N THR A 116 -13.22 20.62 12.62
CA THR A 116 -12.91 20.77 14.05
C THR A 116 -11.92 19.71 14.53
N ARG A 117 -11.36 19.93 15.72
CA ARG A 117 -10.47 18.96 16.40
C ARG A 117 -11.12 17.59 16.55
N ASP A 118 -12.43 17.54 16.70
CA ASP A 118 -13.20 16.32 16.86
C ASP A 118 -13.15 15.44 15.59
N HIS A 119 -13.39 16.07 14.44
CA HIS A 119 -13.24 15.44 13.13
C HIS A 119 -11.83 14.89 12.92
N CYS A 120 -10.80 15.64 13.35
CA CYS A 120 -9.41 15.20 13.26
C CYS A 120 -9.14 13.94 14.09
N ILE A 121 -9.66 13.87 15.31
CA ILE A 121 -9.51 12.70 16.20
C ILE A 121 -10.25 11.50 15.61
N LYS A 122 -11.53 11.68 15.23
CA LYS A 122 -12.35 10.64 14.59
C LYS A 122 -11.68 10.10 13.33
N GLY A 123 -11.22 10.98 12.45
CA GLY A 123 -10.57 10.60 11.19
C GLY A 123 -9.23 9.92 11.42
N TYR A 124 -8.44 10.35 12.41
CA TYR A 124 -7.19 9.68 12.76
C TYR A 124 -7.40 8.26 13.29
N ILE A 125 -8.41 8.06 14.14
CA ILE A 125 -8.76 6.73 14.66
C ILE A 125 -9.30 5.84 13.53
N SER A 126 -10.24 6.34 12.73
CA SER A 126 -10.84 5.61 11.61
C SER A 126 -9.82 5.23 10.51
N ALA A 127 -8.86 6.10 10.23
CA ALA A 127 -7.81 5.84 9.24
C ALA A 127 -6.73 4.86 9.72
N THR A 128 -6.63 4.62 11.04
CA THR A 128 -5.59 3.76 11.62
C THR A 128 -5.98 2.28 11.52
N PRO A 129 -5.14 1.41 10.93
CA PRO A 129 -5.42 -0.03 10.89
C PRO A 129 -5.40 -0.66 12.29
N LYS A 130 -6.27 -1.67 12.54
CA LYS A 130 -6.31 -2.41 13.82
C LYS A 130 -4.96 -2.85 14.38
N ARG A 131 -4.07 -3.31 13.49
CA ARG A 131 -2.73 -3.78 13.87
C ARG A 131 -1.88 -2.70 14.54
N ASP A 132 -2.18 -1.42 14.27
CA ASP A 132 -1.45 -0.26 14.75
C ASP A 132 -2.16 0.46 15.92
N ASN A 133 -3.31 -0.05 16.40
CA ASN A 133 -4.08 0.55 17.51
C ASN A 133 -3.27 0.71 18.79
N LYS A 134 -2.30 -0.17 19.05
CA LYS A 134 -1.42 -0.07 20.22
C LYS A 134 -0.62 1.24 20.21
N PHE A 135 -0.13 1.67 19.04
CA PHE A 135 0.63 2.92 18.88
C PHE A 135 -0.28 4.13 18.93
N LEU A 136 -1.47 4.03 18.34
CA LEU A 136 -2.53 5.04 18.41
C LEU A 136 -2.88 5.36 19.87
N VAL A 137 -3.25 4.34 20.65
CA VAL A 137 -3.63 4.50 22.07
C VAL A 137 -2.48 5.08 22.89
N ALA A 138 -1.25 4.59 22.68
CA ALA A 138 -0.07 5.14 23.36
C ALA A 138 0.14 6.63 23.04
N PHE A 139 -0.05 7.04 21.77
CA PHE A 139 0.07 8.42 21.35
C PHE A 139 -1.03 9.31 21.93
N LEU A 140 -2.29 8.86 21.89
CA LEU A 140 -3.43 9.61 22.40
C LEU A 140 -3.33 9.82 23.93
N ASN A 141 -2.97 8.75 24.67
CA ASN A 141 -2.72 8.83 26.11
C ASN A 141 -1.58 9.81 26.43
N LYS A 142 -0.47 9.75 25.69
CA LYS A 142 0.68 10.66 25.89
C LYS A 142 0.31 12.13 25.64
N ASN A 143 -0.61 12.40 24.74
CA ASN A 143 -1.07 13.76 24.40
C ASN A 143 -2.31 14.19 25.18
N GLN A 144 -2.77 13.38 26.15
CA GLN A 144 -3.98 13.63 26.96
C GLN A 144 -5.22 13.92 26.10
N ILE A 145 -5.34 13.21 24.98
CA ILE A 145 -6.50 13.31 24.10
C ILE A 145 -7.53 12.28 24.56
N ASP A 146 -8.74 12.73 24.93
CA ASP A 146 -9.83 11.81 25.25
C ASP A 146 -10.36 11.16 23.96
N TYR A 147 -10.30 9.84 23.91
CA TYR A 147 -10.79 9.02 22.79
C TYR A 147 -11.85 8.01 23.22
N LYS A 148 -12.30 8.04 24.49
CA LYS A 148 -13.36 7.15 24.98
C LYS A 148 -14.63 7.18 24.12
N PRO A 149 -15.09 8.35 23.61
CA PRO A 149 -16.26 8.38 22.71
C PRO A 149 -16.05 7.61 21.40
N TYR A 150 -14.78 7.45 20.97
CA TYR A 150 -14.38 6.91 19.68
C TYR A 150 -13.80 5.50 19.74
N GLU A 151 -13.81 4.87 20.92
CA GLU A 151 -13.27 3.52 21.11
C GLU A 151 -13.95 2.49 20.20
N HIS A 152 -15.24 2.70 19.90
CA HIS A 152 -15.99 1.87 18.96
C HIS A 152 -15.41 1.89 17.53
N LEU A 153 -14.74 2.97 17.11
CA LEU A 153 -14.09 3.08 15.81
C LEU A 153 -12.79 2.26 15.73
N MET A 154 -12.15 1.97 16.87
CA MET A 154 -10.90 1.19 16.92
C MET A 154 -11.13 -0.30 16.63
N GLN A 155 -12.36 -0.80 16.76
CA GLN A 155 -12.68 -2.22 16.61
C GLN A 155 -12.96 -2.64 15.15
N LYS A 156 -12.99 -1.69 14.20
CA LYS A 156 -13.40 -1.91 12.80
C LYS A 156 -12.25 -2.25 11.86
#